data_AF-A0A848YQQ4-F1
#
_entry.id   AF-A0A848YQQ4-F1
#
_cell.length_a   1.000
_cell.length_b   1.000
_cell.length_c   1.000
_cell.angle_alpha   90.00
_cell.angle_beta   90.00
_cell.angle_gamma   90.00
#
_symmetry.space_group_name_H-M   'P 1'
#
loop_
_entity.id
_entity.type
_entity.pdbx_description
1 polymer ?
#
loop_
_entity_poly.entity_id
_entity_poly.type
_entity_poly.pdbx_seq_one_letter_code
_entity_poly.pdbx_strand_id
1 'polypeptide(L)'
;MDIELIAFNGEDYFSAPGQTVYVDRYSDTFDTIALAINLDGVGLNNSDTAISLFSCSDDLARIIDGKIAASKTTCKIAPWPQGDHMLFAGAGVPTLAATSQDIFPLVDTVIHTTGDTPDRVDKGLIVAISRFLIDVIGSVDEIFRRMV
;
A
#
# COMPACT_ATOMS: atom_id res chain seq x y z
N MET A 1 17.90 2.77 6.86
CA MET A 1 16.60 3.40 6.60
C MET A 1 15.77 3.31 7.87
N ASP A 2 15.01 4.34 8.20
CA ASP A 2 14.02 4.30 9.28
C ASP A 2 12.66 3.82 8.74
N ILE A 3 11.83 3.24 9.60
CA ILE A 3 10.48 2.79 9.24
C ILE A 3 9.49 3.53 10.14
N GLU A 4 8.55 4.23 9.52
CA GLU A 4 7.42 4.85 10.20
C GLU A 4 6.14 4.06 9.86
N LEU A 5 5.34 3.77 10.88
CA LEU A 5 4.04 3.11 10.74
C LEU A 5 2.96 4.08 11.17
N ILE A 6 1.99 4.30 10.29
CA ILE A 6 0.91 5.27 10.50
C ILE A 6 -0.43 4.56 10.30
N ALA A 7 -1.35 4.80 11.22
CA ALA A 7 -2.74 4.42 11.08
C ALA A 7 -3.57 5.71 10.96
N PHE A 8 -3.94 6.06 9.74
CA PHE A 8 -4.77 7.23 9.49
C PHE A 8 -6.21 7.01 9.98
N ASN A 9 -6.86 8.09 10.41
CA ASN A 9 -8.25 8.08 10.82
C ASN A 9 -9.11 8.90 9.86
N GLY A 10 -10.29 8.36 9.54
CA GLY A 10 -11.33 9.06 8.79
C GLY A 10 -11.11 9.09 7.27
N GLU A 11 -10.45 8.08 6.70
CA GLU A 11 -10.33 7.89 5.24
C GLU A 11 -11.71 7.89 4.56
N ASP A 12 -12.68 7.14 5.09
CA ASP A 12 -14.08 7.13 4.62
C ASP A 12 -14.87 8.42 4.91
N TYR A 13 -14.31 9.35 5.70
CA TYR A 13 -14.99 10.59 6.04
C TYR A 13 -14.61 11.68 5.04
N PHE A 14 -15.61 12.41 4.54
CA PHE A 14 -15.40 13.41 3.47
C PHE A 14 -14.31 14.44 3.73
N SER A 15 -13.97 14.70 5.01
CA SER A 15 -12.96 15.68 5.40
C SER A 15 -11.57 15.09 5.67
N ALA A 16 -11.37 13.77 5.56
CA ALA A 16 -10.09 13.06 5.77
C ALA A 16 -9.21 13.70 6.87
N PRO A 17 -9.73 13.82 8.11
CA PRO A 17 -9.16 14.71 9.10
C PRO A 17 -7.77 14.28 9.56
N GLY A 18 -7.49 12.98 9.63
CA GLY A 18 -6.17 12.45 9.98
C GLY A 18 -5.11 12.78 8.95
N GLN A 19 -5.45 12.57 7.69
CA GLN A 19 -4.63 12.84 6.52
C GLN A 19 -4.31 14.33 6.44
N THR A 20 -5.33 15.19 6.64
CA THR A 20 -5.17 16.65 6.65
C THR A 20 -4.16 17.09 7.71
N VAL A 21 -4.32 16.63 8.96
CA VAL A 21 -3.39 16.96 10.06
C VAL A 21 -1.98 16.47 9.78
N TYR A 22 -1.84 15.28 9.18
CA TYR A 22 -0.52 14.74 8.85
C TYR A 22 0.17 15.56 7.76
N VAL A 23 -0.53 15.89 6.68
CA VAL A 23 0.00 16.71 5.57
C VAL A 23 0.39 18.09 6.07
N ASP A 24 -0.47 18.75 6.86
CA ASP A 24 -0.19 20.07 7.42
C ASP A 24 1.09 20.11 8.26
N ARG A 25 1.46 18.97 8.85
CA ARG A 25 2.60 18.87 9.76
C ARG A 25 3.87 18.33 9.11
N TYR A 26 3.76 17.45 8.11
CA TYR A 26 4.87 16.64 7.62
C TYR A 26 5.08 16.71 6.09
N SER A 27 4.26 17.44 5.35
CA SER A 27 4.42 17.55 3.88
C SER A 27 5.80 18.07 3.46
N ASP A 28 6.40 18.96 4.25
CA ASP A 28 7.75 19.51 4.00
C ASP A 28 8.87 18.44 4.03
N THR A 29 8.61 17.25 4.57
CA THR A 29 9.60 16.16 4.64
C THR A 29 9.32 15.02 3.65
N PHE A 30 8.34 15.18 2.76
CA PHE A 30 7.94 14.10 1.84
C PHE A 30 9.04 13.74 0.83
N ASP A 31 9.92 14.68 0.49
CA ASP A 31 11.09 14.46 -0.37
C ASP A 31 12.13 13.52 0.26
N THR A 32 12.08 13.31 1.58
CA THR A 32 12.93 12.35 2.30
C THR A 32 12.38 10.93 2.29
N ILE A 33 11.14 10.72 1.85
CA ILE A 33 10.48 9.41 1.87
C ILE A 33 10.97 8.56 0.70
N ALA A 34 11.63 7.45 1.03
CA ALA A 34 12.15 6.49 0.05
C ALA A 34 11.03 5.74 -0.70
N LEU A 35 9.99 5.32 0.03
CA LEU A 35 8.84 4.60 -0.48
C LEU A 35 7.69 4.71 0.54
N ALA A 36 6.55 5.24 0.13
CA ALA A 36 5.30 5.14 0.88
C ALA A 36 4.59 3.82 0.56
N ILE A 37 4.07 3.14 1.58
CA ILE A 37 3.37 1.85 1.43
C ILE A 37 1.99 1.97 2.09
N ASN A 38 0.93 1.75 1.31
CA ASN A 38 -0.44 1.74 1.82
C ASN A 38 -1.03 0.33 1.73
N LEU A 39 -1.70 -0.09 2.79
CA LEU A 39 -2.42 -1.36 2.87
C LEU A 39 -3.89 -1.05 3.10
N ASP A 40 -4.73 -1.37 2.13
CA ASP A 40 -6.14 -1.00 2.15
C ASP A 40 -6.99 -2.17 1.68
N GLY A 41 -7.76 -2.76 2.60
CA GLY A 41 -8.61 -3.92 2.29
C GLY A 41 -7.84 -5.20 1.89
N VAL A 42 -6.63 -5.41 2.41
CA VAL A 42 -5.86 -6.63 2.11
C VAL A 42 -6.41 -7.86 2.85
N GLY A 43 -6.21 -9.04 2.24
CA GLY A 43 -6.46 -10.34 2.89
C GLY A 43 -7.84 -10.93 2.66
N LEU A 44 -8.61 -10.43 1.69
CA LEU A 44 -9.87 -11.04 1.28
C LEU A 44 -9.68 -12.53 0.91
N ASN A 45 -10.53 -13.39 1.46
CA ASN A 45 -10.51 -14.83 1.18
C ASN A 45 -10.56 -15.13 -0.33
N ASN A 46 -9.73 -16.09 -0.76
CA ASN A 46 -9.63 -16.54 -2.15
C ASN A 46 -9.31 -15.43 -3.17
N SER A 47 -8.66 -14.34 -2.74
CA SER A 47 -8.24 -13.24 -3.61
C SER A 47 -6.76 -12.95 -3.43
N ASP A 48 -6.05 -12.69 -4.52
CA ASP A 48 -4.65 -12.27 -4.46
C ASP A 48 -4.54 -10.86 -3.89
N THR A 49 -3.38 -10.53 -3.32
CA THR A 49 -3.05 -9.14 -2.99
C THR A 49 -2.63 -8.39 -4.24
N ALA A 50 -3.47 -7.48 -4.70
CA ALA A 50 -3.22 -6.61 -5.83
C ALA A 50 -2.36 -5.41 -5.45
N ILE A 51 -1.35 -5.11 -6.28
CA ILE A 51 -0.38 -4.05 -6.07
C ILE A 51 -0.43 -3.04 -7.21
N SER A 52 -0.48 -1.75 -6.87
CA SER A 52 -0.31 -0.62 -7.78
C SER A 52 0.91 0.20 -7.38
N LEU A 53 1.68 0.67 -8.37
CA LEU A 53 2.85 1.51 -8.15
C LEU A 53 2.61 2.91 -8.73
N PHE A 54 3.08 3.93 -8.02
CA PHE A 54 2.99 5.34 -8.40
C PHE A 54 4.33 6.02 -8.20
N SER A 55 4.71 6.91 -9.12
CA SER A 55 5.88 7.78 -9.00
C SER A 55 7.20 7.06 -8.68
N CYS A 56 7.29 5.75 -8.93
CA CYS A 56 8.50 4.95 -8.75
C CYS A 56 9.45 5.17 -9.93
N SER A 57 10.75 5.26 -9.64
CA SER A 57 11.78 5.16 -10.68
C SER A 57 11.75 3.78 -11.35
N ASP A 58 12.27 3.69 -12.59
CA ASP A 58 12.34 2.42 -13.33
C ASP A 58 13.08 1.32 -12.53
N ASP A 59 14.11 1.69 -11.78
CA ASP A 59 14.87 0.75 -10.95
C ASP A 59 14.06 0.21 -9.79
N LEU A 60 13.37 1.10 -9.07
CA LEU A 60 12.51 0.71 -7.96
C LEU A 60 11.33 -0.13 -8.45
N ALA A 61 10.68 0.30 -9.54
CA ALA A 61 9.56 -0.43 -10.13
C ALA A 61 9.97 -1.84 -10.57
N ARG A 62 11.12 -1.99 -11.23
CA ARG A 62 11.63 -3.30 -11.69
C ARG A 62 11.90 -4.25 -10.52
N ILE A 63 12.42 -3.75 -9.41
CA ILE A 63 12.70 -4.54 -8.22
C ILE A 63 11.39 -5.02 -7.60
N ILE A 64 10.42 -4.12 -7.40
CA ILE A 64 9.11 -4.47 -6.86
C ILE A 64 8.38 -5.44 -7.79
N ASP A 65 8.41 -5.22 -9.10
CA ASP A 65 7.82 -6.12 -10.11
C ASP A 65 8.45 -7.52 -10.05
N GLY A 66 9.76 -7.61 -9.83
CA GLY A 66 10.45 -8.89 -9.60
C GLY A 66 9.95 -9.61 -8.36
N LYS A 67 9.63 -8.88 -7.27
CA LYS A 67 9.05 -9.46 -6.05
C LYS A 67 7.61 -9.91 -6.28
N ILE A 68 6.81 -9.11 -7.00
CA ILE A 68 5.43 -9.47 -7.36
C ILE A 68 5.43 -10.77 -8.17
N ALA A 69 6.31 -10.87 -9.18
CA ALA A 69 6.42 -12.06 -10.03
C ALA A 69 6.91 -13.33 -9.28
N ALA A 70 7.70 -13.17 -8.21
CA ALA A 70 8.18 -14.28 -7.40
C ALA A 70 7.15 -14.77 -6.36
N SER A 71 6.16 -13.95 -6.04
CA SER A 71 5.11 -14.26 -5.07
C SER A 71 3.95 -14.99 -5.73
N LYS A 72 3.37 -15.95 -5.01
CA LYS A 72 2.23 -16.76 -5.50
C LYS A 72 0.87 -16.18 -5.14
N THR A 73 0.85 -15.11 -4.34
CA THR A 73 -0.38 -14.55 -3.74
C THR A 73 -0.47 -13.05 -3.98
N THR A 74 0.30 -12.53 -4.94
CA THR A 74 0.29 -11.12 -5.30
C THR A 74 0.19 -10.97 -6.81
N CYS A 75 -0.50 -9.92 -7.25
CA CYS A 75 -0.59 -9.57 -8.65
C CYS A 75 -0.39 -8.06 -8.83
N LYS A 76 -0.06 -7.63 -10.05
CA LYS A 76 0.01 -6.21 -10.39
C LYS A 76 -1.30 -5.80 -11.05
N ILE A 77 -1.84 -4.66 -10.64
CA ILE A 77 -3.04 -4.06 -11.24
C ILE A 77 -2.73 -2.66 -11.77
N ALA A 78 -3.68 -2.09 -12.52
CA ALA A 78 -3.59 -0.69 -12.94
C ALA A 78 -3.59 0.25 -11.71
N PRO A 79 -3.01 1.45 -11.81
CA PRO A 79 -3.14 2.47 -10.77
C PRO A 79 -4.61 2.74 -10.46
N TRP A 80 -4.99 2.72 -9.17
CA TRP A 80 -6.33 3.02 -8.71
C TRP A 80 -6.25 4.27 -7.80
N PRO A 81 -6.85 5.41 -8.15
CA PRO A 81 -6.65 6.65 -7.41
C PRO A 81 -7.66 6.82 -6.27
N GLN A 82 -7.76 5.86 -5.36
CA GLN A 82 -8.74 5.88 -4.26
C GLN A 82 -8.11 5.40 -2.94
N GLY A 83 -7.93 6.29 -1.97
CA GLY A 83 -7.39 5.96 -0.65
C GLY A 83 -6.09 6.71 -0.31
N ASP A 84 -5.57 6.46 0.88
CA ASP A 84 -4.54 7.28 1.53
C ASP A 84 -3.18 7.32 0.80
N HIS A 85 -2.89 6.32 -0.04
CA HIS A 85 -1.68 6.35 -0.86
C HIS A 85 -1.63 7.56 -1.82
N MET A 86 -2.78 8.14 -2.18
CA MET A 86 -2.83 9.31 -3.06
C MET A 86 -2.26 10.58 -2.41
N LEU A 87 -2.21 10.65 -1.07
CA LEU A 87 -1.54 11.72 -0.34
C LEU A 87 -0.05 11.81 -0.71
N PHE A 88 0.60 10.66 -0.83
CA PHE A 88 2.02 10.52 -1.16
C PHE A 88 2.24 10.52 -2.68
N ALA A 89 1.48 9.70 -3.41
CA ALA A 89 1.59 9.61 -4.86
C ALA A 89 1.33 10.95 -5.55
N GLY A 90 0.33 11.71 -5.08
CA GLY A 90 -0.01 13.04 -5.60
C GLY A 90 1.08 14.09 -5.33
N ALA A 91 1.90 13.89 -4.30
CA ALA A 91 3.08 14.71 -4.01
C ALA A 91 4.35 14.25 -4.75
N GLY A 92 4.25 13.22 -5.60
CA GLY A 92 5.38 12.67 -6.34
C GLY A 92 6.26 11.69 -5.52
N VAL A 93 5.85 11.32 -4.32
CA VAL A 93 6.57 10.33 -3.50
C VAL A 93 6.40 8.94 -4.13
N PRO A 94 7.48 8.15 -4.31
CA PRO A 94 7.37 6.76 -4.74
C PRO A 94 6.42 6.00 -3.81
N THR A 95 5.40 5.36 -4.38
CA THR A 95 4.32 4.78 -3.60
C THR A 95 3.94 3.39 -4.10
N LEU A 96 3.79 2.45 -3.17
CA LEU A 96 3.21 1.12 -3.38
C LEU A 96 1.88 1.07 -2.64
N ALA A 97 0.80 0.87 -3.36
CA ALA A 97 -0.52 0.67 -2.78
C ALA A 97 -0.93 -0.79 -2.95
N ALA A 98 -1.43 -1.42 -1.88
CA ALA A 98 -1.81 -2.81 -1.84
C ALA A 98 -3.26 -2.96 -1.39
N THR A 99 -4.01 -3.80 -2.10
CA THR A 99 -5.40 -4.14 -1.79
C THR A 99 -5.69 -5.59 -2.19
N SER A 100 -6.91 -6.09 -1.99
CA SER A 100 -7.33 -7.38 -2.56
C SER A 100 -7.83 -7.22 -4.00
N GLN A 101 -7.48 -8.14 -4.89
CA GLN A 101 -7.78 -8.02 -6.33
C GLN A 101 -9.28 -7.87 -6.62
N ASP A 102 -10.12 -8.59 -5.89
CA ASP A 102 -11.56 -8.64 -6.12
C ASP A 102 -12.36 -7.72 -5.19
N ILE A 103 -11.71 -6.68 -4.66
CA ILE A 103 -12.30 -5.86 -3.59
C ILE A 103 -13.35 -4.87 -4.08
N PHE A 104 -13.17 -4.28 -5.27
CA PHE A 104 -14.02 -3.17 -5.73
C PHE A 104 -15.50 -3.53 -5.87
N PRO A 105 -15.89 -4.72 -6.36
CA PRO A 105 -17.29 -5.15 -6.36
C PRO A 105 -17.91 -5.33 -4.97
N LEU A 106 -17.09 -5.43 -3.92
CA LEU A 106 -17.51 -5.71 -2.54
C LEU A 106 -17.69 -4.46 -1.68
N VAL A 107 -17.30 -3.27 -2.17
CA VAL A 107 -17.33 -2.02 -1.39
C VAL A 107 -18.72 -1.75 -0.80
N ASP A 108 -19.73 -1.65 -1.67
CA ASP A 108 -21.10 -1.30 -1.27
C ASP A 108 -21.90 -2.47 -0.70
N THR A 109 -21.43 -3.70 -0.90
CA THR A 109 -22.16 -4.92 -0.52
C THR A 109 -21.61 -5.60 0.73
N VAL A 110 -20.35 -5.33 1.08
CA VAL A 110 -19.63 -5.96 2.19
C VAL A 110 -18.86 -4.93 3.02
N ILE A 111 -17.85 -4.25 2.46
CA ILE A 111 -16.77 -3.56 3.20
C ILE A 111 -17.28 -2.38 4.03
N HIS A 112 -18.34 -1.71 3.61
CA HIS A 112 -18.99 -0.63 4.37
C HIS A 112 -20.33 -1.05 5.00
N THR A 113 -20.44 -2.32 5.37
CA THR A 113 -21.67 -2.89 5.94
C THR A 113 -21.35 -3.74 7.17
N THR A 114 -22.38 -4.19 7.90
CA THR A 114 -22.20 -5.20 8.96
C THR A 114 -21.73 -6.56 8.44
N GLY A 115 -21.66 -6.72 7.11
CA GLY A 115 -21.06 -7.86 6.45
C GLY A 115 -19.53 -7.81 6.40
N ASP A 116 -18.87 -6.72 6.76
CA ASP A 116 -17.41 -6.75 6.88
C ASP A 116 -17.00 -7.41 8.21
N THR A 117 -16.52 -8.65 8.14
CA THR A 117 -16.28 -9.49 9.32
C THR A 117 -15.00 -10.30 9.20
N PRO A 118 -14.32 -10.62 10.32
CA PRO A 118 -13.03 -11.30 10.29
C PRO A 118 -13.01 -12.68 9.60
N ASP A 119 -14.14 -13.38 9.47
CA ASP A 119 -14.24 -14.65 8.75
C ASP A 119 -14.06 -14.52 7.23
N ARG A 120 -14.15 -13.30 6.69
CA ARG A 120 -13.86 -13.00 5.28
C ARG A 120 -12.37 -12.78 5.01
N VAL A 121 -11.54 -12.80 6.05
CA VAL A 121 -10.10 -12.54 5.97
C VAL A 121 -9.30 -13.83 6.08
N ASP A 122 -8.42 -14.08 5.11
CA ASP A 122 -7.48 -15.19 5.14
C ASP A 122 -6.20 -14.78 5.88
N LYS A 123 -5.99 -15.36 7.05
CA LYS A 123 -4.78 -15.11 7.86
C LYS A 123 -3.48 -15.49 7.13
N GLY A 124 -3.53 -16.50 6.26
CA GLY A 124 -2.42 -16.90 5.41
C GLY A 124 -2.03 -15.80 4.42
N LEU A 125 -3.02 -15.12 3.83
CA LEU A 125 -2.76 -13.97 2.96
C LEU A 125 -2.19 -12.78 3.73
N ILE A 126 -2.67 -12.51 4.95
CA ILE A 126 -2.09 -11.47 5.84
C ILE A 126 -0.61 -11.77 6.14
N VAL A 127 -0.26 -13.02 6.44
CA VAL A 127 1.13 -13.42 6.64
C VAL A 127 1.94 -13.30 5.34
N ALA A 128 1.35 -13.65 4.20
CA ALA A 128 2.01 -13.59 2.90
C ALA A 128 2.35 -12.14 2.50
N ILE A 129 1.40 -11.20 2.62
CA ILE A 129 1.67 -9.78 2.33
C ILE A 129 2.70 -9.20 3.31
N SER A 130 2.65 -9.58 4.58
CA SER A 130 3.66 -9.14 5.56
C SER A 130 5.07 -9.56 5.15
N ARG A 131 5.25 -10.80 4.68
CA ARG A 131 6.54 -11.30 4.18
C ARG A 131 6.97 -10.61 2.89
N PHE A 132 6.04 -10.42 1.96
CA PHE A 132 6.30 -9.68 0.73
C PHE A 132 6.81 -8.25 1.03
N LEU A 133 6.17 -7.54 1.97
CA LEU A 133 6.60 -6.20 2.35
C LEU A 133 7.97 -6.19 3.02
N ILE A 134 8.29 -7.18 3.86
CA ILE A 134 9.65 -7.32 4.42
C ILE A 134 10.69 -7.44 3.30
N ASP A 135 10.42 -8.26 2.27
CA ASP A 135 11.34 -8.43 1.14
C ASP A 135 11.47 -7.16 0.28
N VAL A 136 10.37 -6.42 0.09
CA VAL A 136 10.37 -5.13 -0.61
C VAL A 136 11.19 -4.10 0.17
N ILE A 137 10.88 -3.92 1.46
CA ILE A 137 11.57 -2.97 2.36
C ILE A 137 13.08 -3.27 2.40
N GLY A 138 13.47 -4.54 2.51
CA GLY A 138 14.87 -4.95 2.48
C GLY A 138 15.56 -4.59 1.16
N SER A 139 14.88 -4.80 0.03
CA SER A 139 15.42 -4.46 -1.29
C SER A 139 15.55 -2.93 -1.48
N VAL A 140 14.60 -2.16 -0.96
CA VAL A 140 14.67 -0.69 -0.97
C VAL A 140 15.85 -0.19 -0.14
N ASP A 141 16.01 -0.67 1.09
CA ASP A 141 17.14 -0.27 1.95
C ASP A 141 18.50 -0.59 1.29
N GLU A 142 18.63 -1.72 0.57
CA GLU A 142 19.84 -2.03 -0.19
C GLU A 142 20.13 -1.03 -1.32
N ILE A 143 19.11 -0.56 -2.05
CA ILE A 143 19.27 0.45 -3.12
C ILE A 143 19.79 1.75 -2.51
N PHE A 144 19.12 2.23 -1.46
CA PHE A 144 19.44 3.51 -0.84
C PHE A 144 20.84 3.50 -0.21
N ARG A 145 21.28 2.38 0.38
CA ARG A 145 22.65 2.24 0.88
C ARG A 145 23.73 2.26 -0.20
N ARG A 146 23.40 1.97 -1.47
CA ARG A 146 24.37 2.03 -2.58
C ARG A 146 24.49 3.43 -3.19
N MET A 147 23.56 4.32 -2.88
CA MET A 147 23.53 5.69 -3.40
C MET A 147 24.22 6.71 -2.48
N VAL A 148 24.50 6.32 -1.23
CA VAL A 148 25.23 7.09 -0.20
C VAL A 148 26.63 6.51 -0.05
#